data_AF-F0ZA14-F1
#
_entry.id   AF-F0ZA14-F1
#
_cell.length_a   1.000
_cell.length_b   1.000
_cell.length_c   1.000
_cell.angle_alpha   90.00
_cell.angle_beta   90.00
_cell.angle_gamma   90.00
#
_symmetry.space_group_name_H-M   'P 1'
#
loop_
_entity.id
_entity.type
_entity.pdbx_description
1 polymer ?
#
loop_
_entity_poly.entity_id
_entity_poly.type
_entity_poly.pdbx_seq_one_letter_code
_entity_poly.pdbx_strand_id
1 'polypeptide(L)'
;MYKILFIFFSLIILVNCQSTCRFAPTYTLNDILYNNNQSFINDIIYWEGNFHQDGAGINFACGYTYDGHALNYTTGELANPLHNFSAPSKESIHLGLLARSLYEFINVNEQDYQAINFFHQNVERTPIEKSLIKPSGNSNFDNVITILYRKIQTYENFNKNFPGYGGFHPWVSVTDSGISPIEGYWTGRVPGLDNGEMIWSLYATFNLLTSESYYQTNYPDLGSRYQNYFQLLIDNAMMMFYNTSINYISSVTSIKDIYAQPTPSNYQNDGGYLDDPYEGETLAVFMDLFCQWENEDQREQMWINKRGLLKSIEFSTPKGNITVQKGWWFSSHEQWKYLLLPYDKVEINRRVFLNGERARTWFSFINSYPGLFASVTNVSEPNSSPNYVSATGIQEIAFEQVLTNSLITPYGSFPLFLTNEPSLGLSWYYTMLKGNAMQNPYGSTESTNIEGDEISPVITWDSKITTVLSMLGGVSEINYNYLQLNSNFSRFYDIINREWSLAFPQLNGESLPFMYPNNEIPTNDKLKDFTSCQ
;
A
#
# COMPACT_ATOMS: atom_id res chain seq x y z
N MET A 1 28.99 -1.61 -62.86
CA MET A 1 29.00 -2.83 -62.03
C MET A 1 28.65 -2.40 -60.61
N TYR A 2 27.35 -2.26 -60.32
CA TYR A 2 26.85 -1.68 -59.05
C TYR A 2 26.65 -2.79 -58.02
N LYS A 3 27.31 -2.67 -56.86
CA LYS A 3 27.14 -3.56 -55.71
C LYS A 3 25.85 -3.17 -54.98
N ILE A 4 24.90 -4.11 -54.91
CA ILE A 4 23.71 -4.02 -54.07
C ILE A 4 24.12 -4.53 -52.68
N LEU A 5 24.07 -3.64 -51.69
CA LEU A 5 24.28 -3.94 -50.27
C LEU A 5 22.93 -4.40 -49.69
N PHE A 6 22.78 -5.70 -49.46
CA PHE A 6 21.64 -6.24 -48.70
C PHE A 6 21.91 -6.04 -47.21
N ILE A 7 21.23 -5.08 -46.61
CA ILE A 7 21.16 -4.92 -45.15
C ILE A 7 20.03 -5.84 -44.66
N PHE A 8 20.39 -6.93 -43.99
CA PHE A 8 19.45 -7.74 -43.23
C PHE A 8 19.09 -6.98 -41.95
N PHE A 9 17.88 -6.43 -41.88
CA PHE A 9 17.26 -6.10 -40.60
C PHE A 9 16.77 -7.42 -39.99
N SER A 10 17.52 -7.96 -39.03
CA SER A 10 16.98 -8.95 -38.11
C SER A 10 15.99 -8.24 -37.20
N LEU A 11 14.70 -8.36 -37.52
CA LEU A 11 13.63 -8.07 -36.59
C LEU A 11 13.75 -9.09 -35.45
N ILE A 12 14.38 -8.70 -34.33
CA ILE A 12 14.24 -9.44 -33.09
C ILE A 12 12.83 -9.18 -32.61
N ILE A 13 11.90 -10.05 -32.99
CA ILE A 13 10.62 -10.15 -32.30
C ILE A 13 10.98 -10.79 -30.95
N LEU A 14 11.16 -9.95 -29.93
CA LEU A 14 11.04 -10.39 -28.54
C LEU A 14 9.59 -10.83 -28.36
N VAL A 15 9.30 -12.08 -28.72
CA VAL A 15 8.11 -12.76 -28.24
C VAL A 15 8.32 -12.84 -26.75
N ASN A 16 7.63 -11.96 -26.00
CA ASN A 16 7.60 -12.00 -24.55
C ASN A 16 6.96 -13.36 -24.20
N CYS A 17 7.81 -14.37 -23.99
CA CYS A 17 7.36 -15.69 -23.59
C CYS A 17 6.76 -15.49 -22.21
N GLN A 18 5.42 -15.50 -22.14
CA GLN A 18 4.68 -15.33 -20.89
C GLN A 18 5.27 -16.30 -19.86
N SER A 19 5.77 -15.78 -18.74
CA SER A 19 6.35 -16.61 -17.69
C SER A 19 5.31 -17.57 -17.13
N THR A 20 5.75 -18.70 -16.60
CA THR A 20 4.85 -19.64 -15.93
C THR A 20 4.27 -19.01 -14.67
N CYS A 21 3.07 -19.42 -14.26
CA CYS A 21 2.46 -18.93 -13.02
C CYS A 21 3.37 -19.18 -11.82
N ARG A 22 3.95 -20.38 -11.75
CA ARG A 22 4.93 -20.78 -10.74
C ARG A 22 6.35 -20.32 -11.11
N PHE A 23 6.53 -19.03 -11.35
CA PHE A 23 7.84 -18.52 -11.81
C PHE A 23 8.92 -18.50 -10.71
N ALA A 24 8.58 -18.38 -9.42
CA ALA A 24 9.61 -18.12 -8.39
C ALA A 24 10.65 -19.24 -8.29
N PRO A 25 10.29 -20.55 -8.34
CA PRO A 25 11.27 -21.64 -8.38
C PRO A 25 12.18 -21.65 -9.63
N THR A 26 11.87 -20.90 -10.69
CA THR A 26 12.71 -20.79 -11.89
C THR A 26 13.91 -19.85 -11.70
N TYR A 27 13.89 -19.04 -10.64
CA TYR A 27 15.00 -18.18 -10.22
C TYR A 27 15.73 -18.80 -9.04
N THR A 28 17.01 -18.46 -8.87
CA THR A 28 17.80 -18.73 -7.67
C THR A 28 17.96 -17.47 -6.83
N LEU A 29 18.27 -17.62 -5.53
CA LEU A 29 18.59 -16.46 -4.69
C LEU A 29 19.76 -15.63 -5.26
N ASN A 30 20.72 -16.27 -5.93
CA ASN A 30 21.81 -15.55 -6.60
C ASN A 30 21.33 -14.72 -7.80
N ASP A 31 20.32 -15.19 -8.53
CA ASP A 31 19.70 -14.41 -9.61
C ASP A 31 19.05 -13.15 -9.04
N ILE A 32 18.36 -13.29 -7.90
CA ILE A 32 17.72 -12.17 -7.20
C ILE A 32 18.76 -11.16 -6.68
N LEU A 33 19.86 -11.65 -6.10
CA LEU A 33 20.87 -10.80 -5.47
C LEU A 33 21.80 -10.11 -6.48
N TYR A 34 22.11 -10.76 -7.62
CA TYR A 34 23.23 -10.33 -8.45
C TYR A 34 22.95 -10.20 -9.95
N ASN A 35 22.05 -10.98 -10.56
CA ASN A 35 22.10 -11.18 -12.01
C ASN A 35 20.77 -11.13 -12.79
N ASN A 36 19.59 -11.03 -12.15
CA ASN A 36 18.31 -11.09 -12.88
C ASN A 36 17.10 -10.52 -12.13
N ASN A 37 17.30 -9.50 -11.27
CA ASN A 37 16.21 -8.95 -10.46
C ASN A 37 15.08 -8.32 -11.32
N GLN A 38 15.40 -7.73 -12.47
CA GLN A 38 14.39 -7.07 -13.31
C GLN A 38 13.41 -8.06 -13.96
N SER A 39 13.87 -9.21 -14.46
CA SER A 39 12.97 -10.22 -15.01
C SER A 39 12.05 -10.78 -13.92
N PHE A 40 12.58 -11.00 -12.71
CA PHE A 40 11.77 -11.43 -11.57
C PHE A 40 10.73 -10.38 -11.18
N ILE A 41 11.10 -9.09 -11.14
CA ILE A 41 10.15 -7.98 -10.91
C ILE A 41 9.07 -7.97 -12.00
N ASN A 42 9.44 -8.11 -13.28
CA ASN A 42 8.48 -8.12 -14.37
C ASN A 42 7.46 -9.27 -14.24
N ASP A 43 7.91 -10.46 -13.83
CA ASP A 43 7.04 -11.59 -13.54
C ASP A 43 6.10 -11.30 -12.37
N ILE A 44 6.62 -10.69 -11.29
CA ILE A 44 5.80 -10.24 -10.16
C ILE A 44 4.73 -9.26 -10.64
N ILE A 45 5.11 -8.18 -11.32
CA ILE A 45 4.18 -7.15 -11.80
C ILE A 45 3.08 -7.77 -12.69
N TYR A 46 3.47 -8.67 -13.59
CA TYR A 46 2.52 -9.35 -14.46
C TYR A 46 1.53 -10.21 -13.66
N TRP A 47 2.01 -11.10 -12.81
CA TRP A 47 1.13 -12.02 -12.07
C TRP A 47 0.31 -11.32 -11.00
N GLU A 48 0.85 -10.31 -10.32
CA GLU A 48 0.10 -9.45 -9.40
C GLU A 48 -0.95 -8.61 -10.14
N GLY A 49 -0.67 -8.19 -11.38
CA GLY A 49 -1.64 -7.48 -12.22
C GLY A 49 -2.87 -8.31 -12.59
N ASN A 50 -2.77 -9.64 -12.55
CA ASN A 50 -3.96 -10.51 -12.72
C ASN A 50 -4.94 -10.37 -11.54
N PHE A 51 -4.49 -9.98 -10.34
CA PHE A 51 -5.41 -9.66 -9.24
C PHE A 51 -6.26 -8.41 -9.55
N HIS A 52 -5.72 -7.48 -10.34
CA HIS A 52 -6.42 -6.29 -10.82
C HIS A 52 -7.39 -6.63 -11.97
N GLN A 53 -8.31 -7.55 -11.71
CA GLN A 53 -9.38 -7.91 -12.64
C GLN A 53 -10.75 -7.70 -11.99
N ASP A 54 -11.76 -7.52 -12.84
CA ASP A 54 -13.15 -7.41 -12.39
C ASP A 54 -13.57 -8.64 -11.57
N GLY A 55 -14.20 -8.40 -10.42
CA GLY A 55 -14.64 -9.46 -9.53
C GLY A 55 -13.52 -10.17 -8.76
N ALA A 56 -12.28 -9.68 -8.79
CA ALA A 56 -11.19 -10.12 -7.91
C ALA A 56 -10.75 -8.98 -6.98
N GLY A 57 -9.76 -8.18 -7.38
CA GLY A 57 -9.30 -7.04 -6.59
C GLY A 57 -10.09 -5.75 -6.81
N ILE A 58 -10.88 -5.63 -7.88
CA ILE A 58 -11.55 -4.37 -8.23
C ILE A 58 -12.90 -4.64 -8.88
N ASN A 59 -13.84 -3.71 -8.68
CA ASN A 59 -15.04 -3.60 -9.51
C ASN A 59 -14.76 -2.66 -10.67
N PHE A 60 -14.68 -3.16 -11.90
CA PHE A 60 -14.37 -2.33 -13.05
C PHE A 60 -15.49 -1.34 -13.37
N ALA A 61 -16.75 -1.64 -13.07
CA ALA A 61 -17.87 -0.74 -13.38
C ALA A 61 -17.82 0.57 -12.58
N CYS A 62 -17.49 0.51 -11.28
CA CYS A 62 -17.36 1.70 -10.44
C CYS A 62 -15.89 2.14 -10.19
N GLY A 63 -14.92 1.31 -10.56
CA GLY A 63 -13.48 1.59 -10.39
C GLY A 63 -12.99 1.52 -8.94
N TYR A 64 -13.80 1.01 -8.01
CA TYR A 64 -13.48 0.90 -6.58
C TYR A 64 -12.91 -0.50 -6.26
N THR A 65 -11.93 -0.57 -5.36
CA THR A 65 -11.32 -1.84 -4.92
C THR A 65 -12.31 -2.70 -4.13
N TYR A 66 -12.18 -4.02 -4.26
CA TYR A 66 -12.61 -4.94 -3.19
C TYR A 66 -11.45 -5.08 -2.18
N ASP A 67 -11.70 -5.60 -0.99
CA ASP A 67 -10.65 -5.99 -0.05
C ASP A 67 -9.81 -7.12 -0.65
N GLY A 68 -10.50 -8.12 -1.21
CA GLY A 68 -9.89 -9.33 -1.72
C GLY A 68 -10.90 -10.39 -2.19
N HIS A 69 -10.40 -11.60 -2.42
CA HIS A 69 -11.21 -12.74 -2.84
C HIS A 69 -10.63 -14.04 -2.25
N ALA A 70 -11.48 -14.96 -1.82
CA ALA A 70 -11.05 -16.31 -1.48
C ALA A 70 -10.60 -17.11 -2.72
N LEU A 71 -9.74 -18.09 -2.47
CA LEU A 71 -9.24 -19.04 -3.46
C LEU A 71 -9.71 -20.45 -3.11
N ASN A 72 -9.91 -21.27 -4.14
CA ASN A 72 -10.05 -22.70 -3.95
C ASN A 72 -8.71 -23.28 -3.45
N TYR A 73 -8.74 -23.93 -2.28
CA TYR A 73 -7.53 -24.47 -1.63
C TYR A 73 -6.70 -25.43 -2.50
N THR A 74 -7.33 -26.12 -3.46
CA THR A 74 -6.64 -27.06 -4.36
C THR A 74 -6.29 -26.42 -5.69
N THR A 75 -7.23 -25.70 -6.30
CA THR A 75 -7.03 -25.22 -7.67
C THR A 75 -6.36 -23.87 -7.74
N GLY A 76 -6.46 -23.01 -6.72
CA GLY A 76 -5.98 -21.63 -6.75
C GLY A 76 -6.85 -20.68 -7.58
N GLU A 77 -7.98 -21.16 -8.11
CA GLU A 77 -8.97 -20.34 -8.80
C GLU A 77 -9.81 -19.55 -7.78
N LEU A 78 -10.43 -18.44 -8.20
CA LEU A 78 -11.34 -17.68 -7.34
C LEU A 78 -12.48 -18.56 -6.82
N ALA A 79 -12.76 -18.45 -5.53
CA ALA A 79 -13.82 -19.16 -4.85
C ALA A 79 -14.61 -18.21 -3.95
N ASN A 80 -15.87 -18.54 -3.67
CA ASN A 80 -16.63 -17.72 -2.73
C ASN A 80 -16.03 -17.78 -1.30
N PRO A 81 -16.10 -16.67 -0.54
CA PRO A 81 -16.69 -15.39 -0.94
C PRO A 81 -15.68 -14.45 -1.65
N LEU A 82 -16.20 -13.66 -2.59
CA LEU A 82 -15.63 -12.34 -2.85
C LEU A 82 -15.78 -11.49 -1.58
N HIS A 83 -14.72 -10.82 -1.16
CA HIS A 83 -14.84 -9.81 -0.11
C HIS A 83 -15.40 -8.54 -0.76
N ASN A 84 -16.72 -8.50 -0.94
CA ASN A 84 -17.43 -7.42 -1.62
C ASN A 84 -17.49 -6.11 -0.79
N PHE A 85 -16.54 -5.94 0.12
CA PHE A 85 -16.32 -4.75 0.92
C PHE A 85 -14.90 -4.24 0.72
N SER A 86 -14.63 -2.98 1.04
CA SER A 86 -13.29 -2.38 1.02
C SER A 86 -13.23 -1.18 1.96
N ALA A 87 -12.07 -0.54 2.04
CA ALA A 87 -11.81 0.63 2.87
C ALA A 87 -10.82 1.57 2.18
N PRO A 88 -10.73 2.84 2.62
CA PRO A 88 -9.75 3.79 2.08
C PRO A 88 -8.29 3.30 2.09
N SER A 89 -7.93 2.41 3.02
CA SER A 89 -6.60 1.79 3.09
C SER A 89 -6.24 1.05 1.80
N LYS A 90 -7.16 0.22 1.27
CA LYS A 90 -6.98 -0.49 -0.01
C LYS A 90 -7.02 0.47 -1.20
N GLU A 91 -7.87 1.49 -1.14
CA GLU A 91 -7.89 2.55 -2.15
C GLU A 91 -6.58 3.34 -2.18
N SER A 92 -5.88 3.49 -1.05
CA SER A 92 -4.62 4.22 -0.98
C SER A 92 -3.53 3.60 -1.83
N ILE A 93 -3.38 2.27 -1.80
CA ILE A 93 -2.37 1.56 -2.59
C ILE A 93 -2.78 1.42 -4.05
N HIS A 94 -4.08 1.30 -4.34
CA HIS A 94 -4.58 1.33 -5.72
C HIS A 94 -4.39 2.72 -6.37
N LEU A 95 -4.79 3.80 -5.69
CA LEU A 95 -4.51 5.17 -6.15
C LEU A 95 -3.00 5.42 -6.24
N GLY A 96 -2.21 4.84 -5.34
CA GLY A 96 -0.75 4.90 -5.38
C GLY A 96 -0.19 4.33 -6.68
N LEU A 97 -0.63 3.13 -7.07
CA LEU A 97 -0.26 2.54 -8.36
C LEU A 97 -0.77 3.34 -9.56
N LEU A 98 -1.99 3.87 -9.51
CA LEU A 98 -2.51 4.74 -10.58
C LEU A 98 -1.63 6.00 -10.72
N ALA A 99 -1.22 6.62 -9.61
CA ALA A 99 -0.31 7.77 -9.61
C ALA A 99 1.08 7.40 -10.16
N ARG A 100 1.60 6.21 -9.83
CA ARG A 100 2.85 5.71 -10.44
C ARG A 100 2.73 5.50 -11.93
N SER A 101 1.60 4.97 -12.41
CA SER A 101 1.35 4.82 -13.84
C SER A 101 1.27 6.15 -14.57
N LEU A 102 0.66 7.17 -13.97
CA LEU A 102 0.71 8.54 -14.49
C LEU A 102 2.16 9.05 -14.53
N TYR A 103 2.90 8.92 -13.42
CA TYR A 103 4.29 9.38 -13.37
C TYR A 103 5.17 8.70 -14.42
N GLU A 104 5.09 7.38 -14.57
CA GLU A 104 5.85 6.61 -15.57
C GLU A 104 5.53 7.04 -16.99
N PHE A 105 4.26 7.23 -17.32
CA PHE A 105 3.84 7.57 -18.68
C PHE A 105 4.47 8.86 -19.22
N ILE A 106 4.82 9.80 -18.33
CA ILE A 106 5.46 11.07 -18.70
C ILE A 106 6.98 11.03 -18.53
N ASN A 107 7.48 10.32 -17.52
CA ASN A 107 8.87 10.45 -17.07
C ASN A 107 9.75 9.24 -17.41
N VAL A 108 9.18 8.15 -17.91
CA VAL A 108 9.87 6.87 -18.14
C VAL A 108 9.68 6.43 -19.59
N ASN A 109 10.68 5.74 -20.16
CA ASN A 109 10.54 5.18 -21.51
C ASN A 109 9.58 3.99 -21.49
N GLU A 110 8.83 3.79 -22.57
CA GLU A 110 7.81 2.73 -22.65
C GLU A 110 8.34 1.32 -22.39
N GLN A 111 9.58 1.03 -22.78
CA GLN A 111 10.24 -0.26 -22.53
C GLN A 111 10.53 -0.55 -21.04
N ASP A 112 10.49 0.50 -20.21
CA ASP A 112 10.85 0.46 -18.79
C ASP A 112 9.60 0.63 -17.89
N TYR A 113 8.40 0.63 -18.48
CA TYR A 113 7.14 0.68 -17.74
C TYR A 113 6.99 -0.52 -16.81
N GLN A 114 6.66 -0.26 -15.54
CA GLN A 114 6.40 -1.28 -14.54
C GLN A 114 5.00 -1.09 -13.96
N ALA A 115 4.71 0.08 -13.37
CA ALA A 115 3.38 0.40 -12.85
C ALA A 115 2.31 0.29 -13.94
N ILE A 116 2.57 0.78 -15.15
CA ILE A 116 1.60 0.70 -16.26
C ILE A 116 1.32 -0.77 -16.63
N ASN A 117 2.33 -1.63 -16.61
CA ASN A 117 2.20 -3.05 -16.99
C ASN A 117 1.40 -3.89 -15.98
N PHE A 118 1.22 -3.41 -14.76
CA PHE A 118 0.27 -3.98 -13.80
C PHE A 118 -1.18 -3.92 -14.34
N PHE A 119 -1.55 -2.84 -15.03
CA PHE A 119 -2.92 -2.58 -15.52
C PHE A 119 -3.24 -3.24 -16.87
N HIS A 120 -2.77 -4.47 -17.10
CA HIS A 120 -2.90 -5.16 -18.39
C HIS A 120 -4.25 -5.88 -18.57
N GLN A 121 -5.05 -6.03 -17.51
CA GLN A 121 -6.39 -6.59 -17.59
C GLN A 121 -7.33 -5.64 -18.34
N ASN A 122 -8.09 -6.17 -19.30
CA ASN A 122 -8.88 -5.35 -20.21
C ASN A 122 -10.06 -4.66 -19.50
N VAL A 123 -10.08 -3.33 -19.52
CA VAL A 123 -11.19 -2.52 -18.99
C VAL A 123 -12.07 -2.06 -20.16
N GLU A 124 -13.22 -2.69 -20.33
CA GLU A 124 -14.14 -2.29 -21.40
C GLU A 124 -14.73 -0.90 -21.14
N ARG A 125 -14.47 0.03 -22.07
CA ARG A 125 -15.07 1.38 -22.05
C ARG A 125 -16.49 1.38 -22.63
N THR A 126 -17.38 2.06 -21.93
CA THR A 126 -18.72 2.42 -22.42
C THR A 126 -18.63 3.35 -23.64
N PRO A 127 -19.70 3.49 -24.44
CA PRO A 127 -19.72 4.44 -25.56
C PRO A 127 -19.42 5.89 -25.15
N ILE A 128 -19.84 6.29 -23.95
CA ILE A 128 -19.58 7.64 -23.40
C ILE A 128 -18.10 7.78 -23.04
N GLU A 129 -17.50 6.79 -22.39
CA GLU A 129 -16.08 6.84 -22.07
C GLU A 129 -15.20 6.84 -23.31
N LYS A 130 -15.59 6.14 -24.39
CA LYS A 130 -14.87 6.19 -25.66
C LYS A 130 -14.88 7.57 -26.31
N SER A 131 -15.87 8.42 -26.02
CA SER A 131 -15.91 9.81 -26.53
C SER A 131 -15.15 10.80 -25.65
N LEU A 132 -15.02 10.51 -24.35
CA LEU A 132 -14.31 11.35 -23.38
C LEU A 132 -12.82 11.02 -23.28
N ILE A 133 -12.47 9.74 -23.35
CA ILE A 133 -11.12 9.22 -23.11
C ILE A 133 -10.48 8.89 -24.46
N LYS A 134 -9.60 9.78 -24.91
CA LYS A 134 -8.81 9.59 -26.13
C LYS A 134 -7.81 8.45 -25.93
N PRO A 135 -7.67 7.53 -26.90
CA PRO A 135 -6.63 6.51 -26.86
C PRO A 135 -5.23 7.13 -26.82
N SER A 136 -4.40 6.68 -25.88
CA SER A 136 -3.01 7.11 -25.74
C SER A 136 -2.05 6.39 -26.70
N GLY A 137 -2.48 5.26 -27.27
CA GLY A 137 -1.64 4.32 -28.01
C GLY A 137 -1.13 3.15 -27.18
N ASN A 138 -1.30 3.20 -25.84
CA ASN A 138 -0.96 2.11 -24.92
C ASN A 138 -2.22 1.66 -24.17
N SER A 139 -2.66 0.41 -24.37
CA SER A 139 -3.92 -0.12 -23.81
C SER A 139 -3.92 -0.15 -22.27
N ASN A 140 -2.78 -0.39 -21.65
CA ASN A 140 -2.68 -0.52 -20.20
C ASN A 140 -2.80 0.87 -19.55
N PHE A 141 -2.16 1.88 -20.12
CA PHE A 141 -2.34 3.27 -19.70
C PHE A 141 -3.78 3.76 -19.93
N ASP A 142 -4.38 3.33 -21.03
CA ASP A 142 -5.76 3.55 -21.37
C ASP A 142 -6.74 2.97 -20.32
N ASN A 143 -6.41 1.84 -19.70
CA ASN A 143 -7.13 1.29 -18.55
C ASN A 143 -6.99 2.19 -17.31
N VAL A 144 -5.76 2.63 -16.99
CA VAL A 144 -5.47 3.55 -15.87
C VAL A 144 -6.36 4.78 -15.91
N ILE A 145 -6.42 5.47 -17.06
CA ILE A 145 -7.26 6.68 -17.21
C ILE A 145 -8.75 6.35 -17.04
N THR A 146 -9.21 5.22 -17.56
CA THR A 146 -10.61 4.80 -17.47
C THR A 146 -11.00 4.57 -16.01
N ILE A 147 -10.15 3.88 -15.25
CA ILE A 147 -10.34 3.64 -13.82
C ILE A 147 -10.34 4.94 -13.04
N LEU A 148 -9.43 5.88 -13.34
CA LEU A 148 -9.41 7.19 -12.68
C LEU A 148 -10.71 7.96 -12.86
N TYR A 149 -11.30 7.94 -14.07
CA TYR A 149 -12.61 8.55 -14.34
C TYR A 149 -13.76 7.90 -13.56
N ARG A 150 -13.80 6.55 -13.53
CA ARG A 150 -14.84 5.81 -12.79
C ARG A 150 -14.71 6.01 -11.29
N LYS A 151 -13.48 5.93 -10.76
CA LYS A 151 -13.18 6.07 -9.34
C LYS A 151 -13.62 7.43 -8.80
N ILE A 152 -13.22 8.54 -9.45
CA ILE A 152 -13.62 9.87 -8.97
C ILE A 152 -15.13 10.10 -9.10
N GLN A 153 -15.77 9.53 -10.12
CA GLN A 153 -17.23 9.55 -10.23
C GLN A 153 -17.90 8.82 -9.06
N THR A 154 -17.35 7.67 -8.66
CA THR A 154 -17.82 6.89 -7.51
C THR A 154 -17.68 7.67 -6.21
N TYR A 155 -16.56 8.37 -6.03
CA TYR A 155 -16.29 9.19 -4.84
C TYR A 155 -17.26 10.37 -4.73
N GLU A 156 -17.46 11.09 -5.83
CA GLU A 156 -18.42 12.20 -5.93
C GLU A 156 -19.86 11.73 -5.69
N ASN A 157 -20.25 10.58 -6.26
CA ASN A 157 -21.56 9.99 -6.06
C ASN A 157 -21.78 9.55 -4.62
N PHE A 158 -20.77 8.95 -3.98
CA PHE A 158 -20.82 8.59 -2.57
C PHE A 158 -21.05 9.82 -1.71
N ASN A 159 -20.25 10.86 -1.87
CA ASN A 159 -20.40 12.11 -1.10
C ASN A 159 -21.76 12.77 -1.35
N LYS A 160 -22.28 12.72 -2.58
CA LYS A 160 -23.62 13.23 -2.90
C LYS A 160 -24.73 12.47 -2.17
N ASN A 161 -24.60 11.15 -2.06
CA ASN A 161 -25.60 10.29 -1.43
C ASN A 161 -25.49 10.26 0.10
N PHE A 162 -24.28 10.42 0.63
CA PHE A 162 -23.95 10.36 2.05
C PHE A 162 -23.07 11.55 2.48
N PRO A 163 -23.56 12.80 2.36
CA PRO A 163 -22.77 13.99 2.63
C PRO A 163 -22.29 14.10 4.09
N GLY A 164 -22.90 13.37 5.02
CA GLY A 164 -22.48 13.36 6.41
C GLY A 164 -21.05 12.84 6.61
N TYR A 165 -20.52 12.08 5.65
CA TYR A 165 -19.13 11.65 5.65
C TYR A 165 -18.13 12.72 5.19
N GLY A 166 -18.58 13.91 4.74
CA GLY A 166 -17.70 15.03 4.42
C GLY A 166 -16.61 14.73 3.37
N GLY A 167 -16.90 13.81 2.45
CA GLY A 167 -15.93 13.30 1.46
C GLY A 167 -15.03 12.16 1.94
N PHE A 168 -14.96 11.85 3.23
CA PHE A 168 -14.22 10.68 3.71
C PHE A 168 -15.01 9.40 3.45
N HIS A 169 -14.37 8.23 3.40
CA HIS A 169 -15.11 6.97 3.28
C HIS A 169 -15.01 6.13 4.55
N PRO A 170 -16.12 5.46 4.96
CA PRO A 170 -16.05 4.38 5.92
C PRO A 170 -15.49 3.12 5.23
N TRP A 171 -15.53 1.99 5.93
CA TRP A 171 -15.57 0.72 5.22
C TRP A 171 -16.89 0.61 4.46
N VAL A 172 -16.81 0.19 3.20
CA VAL A 172 -17.92 0.24 2.24
C VAL A 172 -18.18 -1.11 1.62
N SER A 173 -19.44 -1.41 1.33
CA SER A 173 -19.84 -2.43 0.36
C SER A 173 -19.66 -1.88 -1.05
N VAL A 174 -19.23 -2.75 -1.97
CA VAL A 174 -18.86 -2.37 -3.35
C VAL A 174 -19.75 -3.12 -4.36
N THR A 175 -20.33 -2.37 -5.29
CA THR A 175 -21.19 -2.88 -6.35
C THR A 175 -20.92 -2.12 -7.66
N ASP A 176 -21.49 -2.60 -8.77
CA ASP A 176 -21.40 -1.90 -10.06
C ASP A 176 -22.02 -0.50 -10.03
N SER A 177 -22.96 -0.26 -9.11
CA SER A 177 -23.62 1.05 -8.95
C SER A 177 -22.80 2.04 -8.10
N GLY A 178 -21.67 1.59 -7.53
CA GLY A 178 -20.83 2.37 -6.63
C GLY A 178 -20.70 1.75 -5.25
N ILE A 179 -20.41 2.59 -4.27
CA ILE A 179 -20.12 2.22 -2.88
C ILE A 179 -21.20 2.71 -1.92
N SER A 180 -21.35 2.02 -0.79
CA SER A 180 -22.21 2.42 0.33
C SER A 180 -21.61 1.95 1.64
N PRO A 181 -21.83 2.61 2.78
CA PRO A 181 -21.29 2.16 4.07
C PRO A 181 -21.72 0.72 4.35
N ILE A 182 -20.81 -0.10 4.90
CA ILE A 182 -21.19 -1.45 5.34
C ILE A 182 -22.27 -1.31 6.43
N GLU A 183 -23.36 -2.06 6.27
CA GLU A 183 -24.44 -2.09 7.25
C GLU A 183 -23.92 -2.58 8.61
N GLY A 184 -24.34 -1.92 9.69
CA GLY A 184 -23.91 -2.24 11.05
C GLY A 184 -22.81 -1.30 11.54
N TYR A 185 -21.64 -1.84 11.89
CA TYR A 185 -20.61 -1.08 12.63
C TYR A 185 -20.13 0.17 11.89
N TRP A 186 -20.07 0.17 10.56
CA TRP A 186 -19.58 1.30 9.78
C TRP A 186 -20.70 2.25 9.30
N THR A 187 -21.96 1.94 9.60
CA THR A 187 -23.08 2.84 9.37
C THR A 187 -23.00 4.00 10.37
N GLY A 188 -22.67 5.20 9.88
CA GLY A 188 -22.48 6.37 10.73
C GLY A 188 -21.13 6.41 11.45
N ARG A 189 -20.09 5.73 10.95
CA ARG A 189 -18.73 5.81 11.52
C ARG A 189 -17.69 5.92 10.42
N VAL A 190 -16.63 6.69 10.64
CA VAL A 190 -15.56 6.90 9.64
C VAL A 190 -14.17 6.82 10.29
N PRO A 191 -13.24 6.00 9.75
CA PRO A 191 -11.91 5.86 10.32
C PRO A 191 -10.97 6.96 9.81
N GLY A 192 -10.22 7.57 10.72
CA GLY A 192 -9.20 8.56 10.35
C GLY A 192 -7.95 7.93 9.73
N LEU A 193 -7.54 6.74 10.22
CA LEU A 193 -6.34 6.03 9.76
C LEU A 193 -6.40 5.73 8.26
N ASP A 194 -7.39 4.94 7.83
CA ASP A 194 -7.51 4.52 6.43
C ASP A 194 -7.60 5.72 5.48
N ASN A 195 -8.36 6.75 5.87
CA ASN A 195 -8.52 7.95 5.06
C ASN A 195 -7.22 8.76 4.98
N GLY A 196 -6.45 8.83 6.08
CA GLY A 196 -5.12 9.43 6.09
C GLY A 196 -4.22 8.80 5.03
N GLU A 197 -4.26 7.49 4.85
CA GLU A 197 -3.50 6.79 3.81
C GLU A 197 -3.98 7.17 2.41
N MET A 198 -5.30 7.10 2.16
CA MET A 198 -5.90 7.40 0.85
C MET A 198 -5.59 8.81 0.37
N ILE A 199 -5.62 9.79 1.28
CA ILE A 199 -5.39 11.21 0.99
C ILE A 199 -4.04 11.45 0.31
N TRP A 200 -2.98 10.75 0.71
CA TRP A 200 -1.64 10.99 0.16
C TRP A 200 -1.44 10.43 -1.24
N SER A 201 -2.09 9.31 -1.56
CA SER A 201 -2.13 8.82 -2.94
C SER A 201 -3.07 9.66 -3.82
N LEU A 202 -4.16 10.18 -3.25
CA LEU A 202 -5.01 11.18 -3.90
C LEU A 202 -4.21 12.47 -4.20
N TYR A 203 -3.37 12.93 -3.26
CA TYR A 203 -2.49 14.08 -3.43
C TYR A 203 -1.51 13.88 -4.59
N ALA A 204 -0.82 12.74 -4.65
CA ALA A 204 0.04 12.39 -5.78
C ALA A 204 -0.73 12.45 -7.12
N THR A 205 -1.92 11.84 -7.13
CA THR A 205 -2.75 11.70 -8.33
C THR A 205 -3.21 13.05 -8.87
N PHE A 206 -3.81 13.90 -8.04
CA PHE A 206 -4.33 15.19 -8.54
C PHE A 206 -3.19 16.12 -8.96
N ASN A 207 -2.06 16.15 -8.24
CA ASN A 207 -0.96 17.03 -8.61
C ASN A 207 -0.36 16.65 -9.96
N LEU A 208 -0.20 15.35 -10.25
CA LEU A 208 0.22 14.89 -11.59
C LEU A 208 -0.77 15.35 -12.65
N LEU A 209 -2.06 15.05 -12.48
CA LEU A 209 -3.11 15.40 -13.44
C LEU A 209 -3.25 16.91 -13.67
N THR A 210 -2.95 17.74 -12.66
CA THR A 210 -3.10 19.19 -12.72
C THR A 210 -1.82 19.94 -13.06
N SER A 211 -0.64 19.32 -12.94
CA SER A 211 0.64 19.99 -13.23
C SER A 211 1.22 19.60 -14.58
N GLU A 212 0.92 18.40 -15.09
CA GLU A 212 1.49 17.91 -16.34
C GLU A 212 0.66 18.31 -17.56
N SER A 213 1.30 19.02 -18.51
CA SER A 213 0.65 19.55 -19.72
C SER A 213 -0.05 18.49 -20.58
N TYR A 214 0.49 17.26 -20.61
CA TYR A 214 -0.11 16.14 -21.33
C TYR A 214 -1.50 15.81 -20.78
N TYR A 215 -1.67 15.75 -19.45
CA TYR A 215 -2.94 15.42 -18.83
C TYR A 215 -3.94 16.54 -18.92
N GLN A 216 -3.51 17.79 -18.74
CA GLN A 216 -4.35 18.96 -18.95
C GLN A 216 -4.91 19.02 -20.38
N THR A 217 -4.11 18.63 -21.38
CA THR A 217 -4.52 18.68 -22.79
C THR A 217 -5.43 17.51 -23.18
N ASN A 218 -5.13 16.31 -22.71
CA ASN A 218 -5.82 15.08 -23.13
C ASN A 218 -7.03 14.73 -22.25
N TYR A 219 -7.01 15.12 -20.97
CA TYR A 219 -8.03 14.81 -19.96
C TYR A 219 -8.38 16.06 -19.11
N PRO A 220 -8.84 17.15 -19.74
CA PRO A 220 -8.90 18.50 -19.13
C PRO A 220 -9.72 18.59 -17.85
N ASP A 221 -10.76 17.78 -17.70
CA ASP A 221 -11.64 17.80 -16.52
C ASP A 221 -11.19 16.86 -15.41
N LEU A 222 -10.29 15.91 -15.69
CA LEU A 222 -9.96 14.86 -14.72
C LEU A 222 -9.19 15.44 -13.52
N GLY A 223 -8.16 16.24 -13.78
CA GLY A 223 -7.35 16.85 -12.72
C GLY A 223 -8.15 17.75 -11.79
N SER A 224 -9.05 18.57 -12.33
CA SER A 224 -9.87 19.49 -11.52
C SER A 224 -10.85 18.76 -10.62
N ARG A 225 -11.43 17.64 -11.06
CA ARG A 225 -12.30 16.79 -10.21
C ARG A 225 -11.56 16.23 -9.01
N TYR A 226 -10.38 15.66 -9.23
CA TYR A 226 -9.53 15.14 -8.16
C TYR A 226 -9.06 16.25 -7.20
N GLN A 227 -8.69 17.43 -7.73
CA GLN A 227 -8.32 18.58 -6.91
C GLN A 227 -9.49 19.09 -6.05
N ASN A 228 -10.69 19.20 -6.63
CA ASN A 228 -11.90 19.61 -5.91
C ASN A 228 -12.25 18.62 -4.80
N TYR A 229 -12.09 17.32 -5.07
CA TYR A 229 -12.32 16.30 -4.05
C TYR A 229 -11.29 16.36 -2.93
N PHE A 230 -10.01 16.59 -3.23
CA PHE A 230 -8.99 16.84 -2.20
C PHE A 230 -9.32 18.07 -1.35
N GLN A 231 -9.80 19.16 -1.96
CA GLN A 231 -10.24 20.35 -1.24
C GLN A 231 -11.42 20.06 -0.31
N LEU A 232 -12.39 19.24 -0.74
CA LEU A 232 -13.49 18.80 0.10
C LEU A 232 -13.01 18.10 1.39
N LEU A 233 -11.94 17.30 1.31
CA LEU A 233 -11.35 16.65 2.47
C LEU A 233 -10.71 17.66 3.42
N ILE A 234 -9.99 18.66 2.89
CA ILE A 234 -9.39 19.76 3.68
C ILE A 234 -10.49 20.49 4.45
N ASP A 235 -11.57 20.85 3.76
CA ASP A 235 -12.66 21.68 4.30
C ASP A 235 -13.39 20.99 5.48
N ASN A 236 -13.38 19.66 5.53
CA ASN A 236 -14.14 18.88 6.52
C ASN A 236 -13.26 18.21 7.61
N ALA A 237 -11.96 18.03 7.39
CA ALA A 237 -11.10 17.24 8.29
C ALA A 237 -11.09 17.73 9.73
N MET A 238 -10.93 19.04 9.95
CA MET A 238 -10.93 19.62 11.30
C MET A 238 -12.26 19.38 12.01
N MET A 239 -13.37 19.58 11.30
CA MET A 239 -14.71 19.41 11.85
C MET A 239 -14.99 17.96 12.24
N MET A 240 -14.47 17.00 11.47
CA MET A 240 -14.78 15.58 11.63
C MET A 240 -13.83 14.88 12.61
N PHE A 241 -12.53 15.12 12.51
CA PHE A 241 -11.53 14.32 13.22
C PHE A 241 -10.86 15.05 14.38
N TYR A 242 -10.84 16.38 14.40
CA TYR A 242 -10.16 17.10 15.48
C TYR A 242 -11.08 17.36 16.67
N ASN A 243 -10.74 16.81 17.84
CA ASN A 243 -11.41 17.12 19.08
C ASN A 243 -10.77 18.35 19.73
N THR A 244 -11.38 19.53 19.53
CA THR A 244 -10.91 20.81 20.08
C THR A 244 -10.92 20.91 21.60
N SER A 245 -11.65 20.03 22.30
CA SER A 245 -11.73 20.08 23.77
C SER A 245 -10.52 19.42 24.45
N ILE A 246 -9.88 18.47 23.78
CA ILE A 246 -8.73 17.71 24.32
C ILE A 246 -7.50 17.72 23.39
N ASN A 247 -7.61 18.33 22.21
CA ASN A 247 -6.56 18.48 21.21
C ASN A 247 -6.05 17.17 20.60
N TYR A 248 -6.93 16.17 20.42
CA TYR A 248 -6.60 14.89 19.80
C TYR A 248 -7.32 14.69 18.46
N ILE A 249 -6.68 13.94 17.56
CA ILE A 249 -7.32 13.43 16.34
C ILE A 249 -8.01 12.11 16.67
N SER A 250 -9.30 12.01 16.36
CA SER A 250 -10.11 10.79 16.49
C SER A 250 -9.56 9.66 15.60
N SER A 251 -9.41 8.45 16.15
CA SER A 251 -9.18 7.27 15.31
C SER A 251 -10.43 6.89 14.53
N VAL A 252 -11.60 6.99 15.16
CA VAL A 252 -12.92 6.82 14.53
C VAL A 252 -13.86 7.93 14.99
N THR A 253 -14.54 8.54 14.03
CA THR A 253 -15.58 9.55 14.27
C THR A 253 -16.96 8.95 14.02
N SER A 254 -17.88 9.12 14.97
CA SER A 254 -19.32 8.91 14.81
C SER A 254 -19.98 10.06 14.05
N ILE A 255 -20.97 9.72 13.23
CA ILE A 255 -21.76 10.60 12.40
C ILE A 255 -23.23 10.37 12.75
N LYS A 256 -23.88 11.41 13.29
CA LYS A 256 -25.27 11.31 13.77
C LYS A 256 -26.26 11.13 12.63
N ASP A 257 -26.10 11.87 11.54
CA ASP A 257 -26.90 11.75 10.32
C ASP A 257 -25.98 11.74 9.10
N ILE A 258 -25.88 10.57 8.46
CA ILE A 258 -25.05 10.37 7.26
C ILE A 258 -25.61 11.05 6.02
N TYR A 259 -26.88 11.47 6.04
CA TYR A 259 -27.56 12.15 4.93
C TYR A 259 -27.56 13.69 5.08
N ALA A 260 -27.20 14.20 6.26
CA ALA A 260 -27.09 15.63 6.51
C ALA A 260 -25.75 16.18 5.99
N GLN A 261 -25.73 17.47 5.63
CA GLN A 261 -24.49 18.16 5.32
C GLN A 261 -23.57 18.25 6.56
N PRO A 262 -22.24 18.29 6.38
CA PRO A 262 -21.30 18.43 7.49
C PRO A 262 -21.61 19.63 8.38
N THR A 263 -21.76 19.37 9.68
CA THR A 263 -21.85 20.41 10.72
C THR A 263 -21.12 19.91 11.97
N PRO A 264 -20.55 20.80 12.81
CA PRO A 264 -19.87 20.38 14.03
C PRO A 264 -20.73 19.51 14.95
N SER A 265 -22.05 19.78 15.02
CA SER A 265 -23.00 19.00 15.82
C SER A 265 -23.32 17.61 15.27
N ASN A 266 -22.87 17.29 14.05
CA ASN A 266 -23.08 15.98 13.44
C ASN A 266 -22.02 14.96 13.85
N TYR A 267 -20.90 15.40 14.46
CA TYR A 267 -19.73 14.57 14.72
C TYR A 267 -19.46 14.38 16.19
N GLN A 268 -19.06 13.17 16.55
CA GLN A 268 -18.62 12.81 17.89
C GLN A 268 -17.43 11.85 17.80
N ASN A 269 -16.43 12.04 18.67
CA ASN A 269 -15.34 11.08 18.80
C ASN A 269 -15.84 9.84 19.58
N ASP A 270 -15.63 8.65 19.00
CA ASP A 270 -16.10 7.36 19.57
C ASP A 270 -15.09 6.64 20.47
N GLY A 271 -13.99 7.31 20.81
CA GLY A 271 -12.86 6.75 21.53
C GLY A 271 -11.73 6.33 20.59
N GLY A 272 -10.52 6.30 21.15
CA GLY A 272 -9.28 6.08 20.42
C GLY A 272 -8.78 7.35 19.71
N TYR A 273 -7.46 7.48 19.63
CA TYR A 273 -6.81 8.63 19.03
C TYR A 273 -5.71 8.17 18.07
N LEU A 274 -5.43 8.98 17.06
CA LEU A 274 -4.28 8.76 16.17
C LEU A 274 -3.03 9.41 16.77
N ASP A 275 -2.65 8.96 17.97
CA ASP A 275 -1.55 9.52 18.75
C ASP A 275 -0.24 8.72 18.66
N ASP A 276 -0.23 7.59 17.96
CA ASP A 276 0.96 6.77 17.71
C ASP A 276 1.72 7.16 16.41
N PRO A 277 2.97 6.69 16.22
CA PRO A 277 3.77 7.00 15.04
C PRO A 277 3.55 6.01 13.88
N TYR A 278 2.42 5.31 13.81
CA TYR A 278 2.17 4.32 12.76
C TYR A 278 1.39 4.96 11.60
N GLU A 279 0.44 4.24 10.99
CA GLU A 279 -0.26 4.63 9.77
C GLU A 279 -1.14 5.87 10.00
N GLY A 280 -1.76 5.99 11.19
CA GLY A 280 -2.62 7.10 11.57
C GLY A 280 -1.92 8.48 11.58
N GLU A 281 -0.58 8.50 11.65
CA GLU A 281 0.20 9.73 11.53
C GLU A 281 0.02 10.41 10.16
N THR A 282 -0.38 9.67 9.12
CA THR A 282 -0.68 10.22 7.79
C THR A 282 -1.80 11.26 7.82
N LEU A 283 -2.86 11.03 8.61
CA LEU A 283 -3.93 12.02 8.80
C LEU A 283 -3.43 13.23 9.61
N ALA A 284 -2.61 12.99 10.64
CA ALA A 284 -2.02 14.07 11.43
C ALA A 284 -1.15 15.01 10.58
N VAL A 285 -0.32 14.46 9.68
CA VAL A 285 0.47 15.26 8.72
C VAL A 285 -0.44 16.03 7.77
N PHE A 286 -1.50 15.41 7.24
CA PHE A 286 -2.44 16.10 6.36
C PHE A 286 -3.10 17.28 7.06
N MET A 287 -3.58 17.07 8.29
CA MET A 287 -4.20 18.13 9.08
C MET A 287 -3.20 19.23 9.44
N ASP A 288 -1.97 18.89 9.84
CA ASP A 288 -0.92 19.88 10.08
C ASP A 288 -0.72 20.76 8.85
N LEU A 289 -0.53 20.17 7.67
CA LEU A 289 -0.09 20.91 6.49
C LEU A 289 -1.20 21.69 5.77
N PHE A 290 -2.43 21.19 5.75
CA PHE A 290 -3.47 21.73 4.86
C PHE A 290 -4.67 22.34 5.60
N CYS A 291 -4.95 21.91 6.83
CA CYS A 291 -6.12 22.39 7.54
C CYS A 291 -5.93 23.79 8.14
N GLN A 292 -7.04 24.49 8.34
CA GLN A 292 -7.05 25.75 9.06
C GLN A 292 -7.08 25.50 10.57
N TRP A 293 -5.99 25.86 11.23
CA TRP A 293 -5.85 25.82 12.69
C TRP A 293 -6.28 27.14 13.30
N GLU A 294 -6.91 27.10 14.48
CA GLU A 294 -7.32 28.32 15.19
C GLU A 294 -6.10 29.16 15.58
N ASN A 295 -5.03 28.50 16.00
CA ASN A 295 -3.74 29.09 16.31
C ASN A 295 -2.62 28.05 16.24
N GLU A 296 -1.36 28.52 16.24
CA GLU A 296 -0.18 27.66 16.16
C GLU A 296 -0.04 26.75 17.38
N ASP A 297 -0.40 27.22 18.59
CA ASP A 297 -0.29 26.41 19.82
C ASP A 297 -1.17 25.15 19.74
N GLN A 298 -2.37 25.27 19.19
CA GLN A 298 -3.29 24.13 18.98
C GLN A 298 -2.72 23.11 17.98
N ARG A 299 -2.13 23.61 16.89
CA ARG A 299 -1.44 22.78 15.89
C ARG A 299 -0.25 22.05 16.50
N GLU A 300 0.55 22.72 17.32
CA GLU A 300 1.67 22.12 18.04
C GLU A 300 1.24 21.12 19.12
N GLN A 301 0.13 21.39 19.80
CA GLN A 301 -0.40 20.52 20.85
C GLN A 301 -0.76 19.13 20.32
N MET A 302 -1.22 19.03 19.06
CA MET A 302 -1.43 17.75 18.39
C MET A 302 -0.15 16.92 18.38
N TRP A 303 1.00 17.51 18.02
CA TRP A 303 2.29 16.80 18.00
C TRP A 303 2.80 16.46 19.39
N ILE A 304 2.59 17.37 20.37
CA ILE A 304 2.92 17.10 21.78
C ILE A 304 2.18 15.86 22.28
N ASN A 305 0.91 15.71 21.92
CA ASN A 305 0.08 14.58 22.33
C ASN A 305 0.58 13.24 21.78
N LYS A 306 1.30 13.24 20.65
CA LYS A 306 1.86 12.02 20.03
C LYS A 306 3.16 11.51 20.68
N ARG A 307 3.88 12.40 21.39
CA ARG A 307 5.21 12.08 21.98
C ARG A 307 5.19 10.90 22.94
N GLY A 308 4.06 10.65 23.59
CA GLY A 308 3.91 9.55 24.54
C GLY A 308 4.12 8.17 23.91
N LEU A 309 3.84 8.01 22.61
CA LEU A 309 3.91 6.73 21.89
C LEU A 309 5.09 6.66 20.90
N LEU A 310 5.72 7.78 20.55
CA LEU A 310 7.00 7.78 19.84
C LEU A 310 8.15 7.42 20.80
N LYS A 311 8.41 6.11 20.95
CA LYS A 311 9.42 5.59 21.90
C LYS A 311 10.59 4.92 21.20
N SER A 312 11.79 5.19 21.71
CA SER A 312 13.00 4.44 21.42
C SER A 312 13.10 3.19 22.28
N ILE A 313 13.47 2.06 21.67
CA ILE A 313 13.79 0.80 22.35
C ILE A 313 14.95 0.10 21.62
N GLU A 314 15.62 -0.83 22.30
CA GLU A 314 16.75 -1.58 21.76
C GLU A 314 16.33 -3.01 21.39
N PHE A 315 16.56 -3.41 20.15
CA PHE A 315 16.56 -4.82 19.74
C PHE A 315 17.95 -5.42 19.94
N SER A 316 18.06 -6.51 20.69
CA SER A 316 19.35 -7.14 20.99
C SER A 316 19.74 -8.17 19.92
N THR A 317 20.93 -8.04 19.34
CA THR A 317 21.51 -9.06 18.44
C THR A 317 22.80 -9.64 19.04
N PRO A 318 23.30 -10.79 18.54
CA PRO A 318 24.61 -11.31 18.93
C PRO A 318 25.78 -10.36 18.64
N LYS A 319 25.60 -9.36 17.77
CA LYS A 319 26.65 -8.41 17.36
C LYS A 319 26.50 -7.01 17.98
N GLY A 320 25.49 -6.81 18.83
CA GLY A 320 25.20 -5.53 19.46
C GLY A 320 23.72 -5.16 19.38
N ASN A 321 23.36 -4.07 20.03
CA ASN A 321 21.98 -3.60 20.06
C ASN A 321 21.68 -2.69 18.87
N ILE A 322 20.42 -2.70 18.42
CA ILE A 322 19.88 -1.84 17.37
C ILE A 322 18.80 -0.96 17.99
N THR A 323 18.99 0.36 17.96
CA THR A 323 17.96 1.30 18.41
C THR A 323 16.86 1.44 17.37
N VAL A 324 15.62 1.19 17.74
CA VAL A 324 14.45 1.21 16.84
C VAL A 324 13.28 2.01 17.43
N GLN A 325 12.35 2.43 16.57
CA GLN A 325 11.02 2.84 17.01
C GLN A 325 10.29 1.63 17.59
N LYS A 326 9.74 1.77 18.80
CA LYS A 326 8.89 0.74 19.39
C LYS A 326 7.60 0.60 18.56
N GLY A 327 7.34 -0.61 18.09
CA GLY A 327 6.15 -0.95 17.30
C GLY A 327 4.92 -1.19 18.17
N TRP A 328 3.73 -1.22 17.58
CA TRP A 328 2.53 -1.67 18.27
C TRP A 328 2.66 -3.18 18.51
N TRP A 329 2.78 -3.93 17.41
CA TRP A 329 3.32 -5.30 17.37
C TRP A 329 4.68 -5.35 16.67
N PHE A 330 5.14 -4.25 16.08
CA PHE A 330 6.26 -4.20 15.14
C PHE A 330 5.94 -4.97 13.84
N SER A 331 4.65 -5.05 13.50
CA SER A 331 4.15 -5.53 12.22
C SER A 331 4.73 -4.69 11.09
N SER A 332 5.08 -5.28 9.94
CA SER A 332 5.55 -4.48 8.81
C SER A 332 4.51 -3.45 8.36
N HIS A 333 3.21 -3.74 8.53
CA HIS A 333 2.10 -2.84 8.21
C HIS A 333 2.26 -1.44 8.85
N GLU A 334 2.83 -1.38 10.06
CA GLU A 334 3.05 -0.12 10.80
C GLU A 334 4.03 0.85 10.09
N GLN A 335 4.71 0.40 9.03
CA GLN A 335 5.60 1.21 8.20
C GLN A 335 4.89 1.83 6.97
N TRP A 336 3.56 1.74 6.86
CA TRP A 336 2.81 2.18 5.68
C TRP A 336 3.10 3.62 5.27
N LYS A 337 3.26 4.54 6.23
CA LYS A 337 3.49 5.97 5.98
C LYS A 337 4.73 6.24 5.11
N TYR A 338 5.72 5.36 5.11
CA TYR A 338 6.93 5.49 4.30
C TYR A 338 6.66 5.28 2.80
N LEU A 339 5.58 4.55 2.45
CA LEU A 339 5.12 4.43 1.06
C LEU A 339 4.58 5.77 0.53
N LEU A 340 4.01 6.57 1.42
CA LEU A 340 3.14 7.70 1.05
C LEU A 340 3.82 9.05 1.22
N LEU A 341 4.71 9.18 2.21
CA LEU A 341 5.25 10.47 2.64
C LEU A 341 6.79 10.45 2.72
N PRO A 342 7.45 11.61 2.53
CA PRO A 342 8.90 11.72 2.39
C PRO A 342 9.68 11.68 3.70
N TYR A 343 9.35 10.71 4.56
CA TYR A 343 10.05 10.45 5.82
C TYR A 343 11.53 10.11 5.61
N ASP A 344 11.87 9.50 4.46
CA ASP A 344 13.26 9.21 4.06
C ASP A 344 14.10 10.47 3.79
N LYS A 345 13.47 11.63 3.58
CA LYS A 345 14.13 12.93 3.42
C LYS A 345 14.49 13.59 4.75
N VAL A 346 14.05 13.03 5.87
CA VAL A 346 14.40 13.48 7.22
C VAL A 346 15.42 12.50 7.80
N GLU A 347 16.68 12.92 7.89
CA GLU A 347 17.83 12.03 8.16
C GLU A 347 17.65 11.17 9.43
N ILE A 348 17.23 11.76 10.55
CA ILE A 348 17.01 11.00 11.79
C ILE A 348 15.93 9.93 11.61
N ASN A 349 14.86 10.25 10.90
CA ASN A 349 13.76 9.32 10.66
C ASN A 349 14.21 8.17 9.75
N ARG A 350 14.90 8.50 8.64
CA ARG A 350 15.51 7.51 7.75
C ARG A 350 16.42 6.54 8.51
N ARG A 351 17.30 7.05 9.38
CA ARG A 351 18.23 6.21 10.15
C ARG A 351 17.50 5.27 11.10
N VAL A 352 16.47 5.75 11.81
CA VAL A 352 15.63 4.91 12.68
C VAL A 352 14.86 3.87 11.88
N PHE A 353 14.28 4.23 10.74
CA PHE A 353 13.60 3.32 9.83
C PHE A 353 14.54 2.19 9.36
N LEU A 354 15.73 2.54 8.87
CA LEU A 354 16.73 1.55 8.43
C LEU A 354 17.14 0.62 9.59
N ASN A 355 17.26 1.14 10.82
CA ASN A 355 17.47 0.30 11.99
C ASN A 355 16.29 -0.62 12.29
N GLY A 356 15.06 -0.16 12.12
CA GLY A 356 13.87 -1.00 12.23
C GLY A 356 13.93 -2.20 11.28
N GLU A 357 14.35 -1.96 10.04
CA GLU A 357 14.50 -3.01 9.02
C GLU A 357 15.71 -3.92 9.27
N ARG A 358 16.79 -3.41 9.88
CA ARG A 358 17.86 -4.27 10.42
C ARG A 358 17.31 -5.19 11.50
N ALA A 359 16.58 -4.67 12.49
CA ALA A 359 16.00 -5.49 13.55
C ALA A 359 15.03 -6.54 12.98
N ARG A 360 14.18 -6.17 12.01
CA ARG A 360 13.26 -7.07 11.33
C ARG A 360 13.97 -8.26 10.69
N THR A 361 15.01 -7.98 9.90
CA THR A 361 15.78 -9.03 9.21
C THR A 361 16.64 -9.85 10.17
N TRP A 362 17.24 -9.23 11.19
CA TRP A 362 17.98 -9.94 12.24
C TRP A 362 17.08 -10.87 13.05
N PHE A 363 15.87 -10.46 13.38
CA PHE A 363 14.91 -11.28 14.13
C PHE A 363 14.60 -12.58 13.40
N SER A 364 14.23 -12.50 12.11
CA SER A 364 13.99 -13.71 11.32
C SER A 364 15.25 -14.54 11.13
N PHE A 365 16.40 -13.92 10.92
CA PHE A 365 17.67 -14.64 10.74
C PHE A 365 18.08 -15.43 12.00
N ILE A 366 18.04 -14.82 13.18
CA ILE A 366 18.47 -15.44 14.45
C ILE A 366 17.56 -16.61 14.81
N ASN A 367 16.26 -16.47 14.55
CA ASN A 367 15.26 -17.50 14.84
C ASN A 367 15.05 -18.50 13.70
N SER A 368 15.80 -18.36 12.59
CA SER A 368 15.67 -19.20 11.40
C SER A 368 14.26 -19.21 10.81
N TYR A 369 13.53 -18.10 10.91
CA TYR A 369 12.23 -17.95 10.27
C TYR A 369 12.39 -17.76 8.75
N PRO A 370 11.64 -18.50 7.92
CA PRO A 370 11.76 -18.43 6.46
C PRO A 370 10.94 -17.28 5.84
N GLY A 371 10.65 -16.23 6.62
CA GLY A 371 9.83 -15.11 6.19
C GLY A 371 9.77 -13.98 7.20
N LEU A 372 8.88 -13.03 6.94
CA LEU A 372 8.70 -11.81 7.73
C LEU A 372 7.24 -11.68 8.19
N PHE A 373 7.04 -10.87 9.24
CA PHE A 373 5.79 -10.81 9.99
C PHE A 373 5.04 -9.50 9.75
N ALA A 374 3.74 -9.62 9.49
CA ALA A 374 2.83 -8.50 9.43
C ALA A 374 1.38 -8.98 9.63
N SER A 375 0.50 -8.06 10.02
CA SER A 375 -0.91 -8.29 10.35
C SER A 375 -1.65 -8.88 9.16
N VAL A 376 -2.13 -10.12 9.23
CA VAL A 376 -2.54 -10.84 8.02
C VAL A 376 -3.64 -11.85 8.29
N THR A 377 -4.37 -12.24 7.26
CA THR A 377 -5.33 -13.34 7.35
C THR A 377 -4.58 -14.64 7.67
N ASN A 378 -5.11 -15.40 8.64
CA ASN A 378 -4.49 -16.63 9.14
C ASN A 378 -4.49 -17.73 8.09
N VAL A 379 -3.67 -18.76 8.29
CA VAL A 379 -3.85 -20.01 7.57
C VAL A 379 -5.15 -20.71 7.96
N SER A 380 -5.62 -21.60 7.10
CA SER A 380 -6.80 -22.42 7.36
C SER A 380 -6.67 -23.80 6.71
N GLU A 381 -7.29 -24.79 7.34
CA GLU A 381 -7.52 -26.10 6.72
C GLU A 381 -8.39 -25.97 5.45
N PRO A 382 -8.31 -26.94 4.51
CA PRO A 382 -9.15 -26.96 3.32
C PRO A 382 -10.64 -26.83 3.65
N ASN A 383 -11.34 -25.97 2.91
CA ASN A 383 -12.78 -25.65 3.08
C ASN A 383 -13.15 -24.90 4.39
N SER A 384 -12.17 -24.33 5.09
CA SER A 384 -12.42 -23.46 6.23
C SER A 384 -12.18 -21.99 5.85
N SER A 385 -12.93 -21.07 6.45
CA SER A 385 -12.66 -19.64 6.32
C SER A 385 -11.59 -19.24 7.34
N PRO A 386 -10.47 -18.63 6.91
CA PRO A 386 -9.46 -18.16 7.84
C PRO A 386 -9.95 -16.94 8.63
N ASN A 387 -9.47 -16.81 9.87
CA ASN A 387 -9.68 -15.60 10.68
C ASN A 387 -8.54 -14.61 10.45
N TYR A 388 -8.71 -13.34 10.84
CA TYR A 388 -7.64 -12.35 10.78
C TYR A 388 -6.73 -12.39 12.02
N VAL A 389 -5.40 -12.24 11.84
CA VAL A 389 -4.42 -12.15 12.93
C VAL A 389 -3.73 -10.80 12.88
N SER A 390 -4.17 -9.87 13.73
CA SER A 390 -3.55 -8.55 13.84
C SER A 390 -2.16 -8.58 14.48
N ALA A 391 -1.98 -9.41 15.50
CA ALA A 391 -0.83 -9.34 16.40
C ALA A 391 0.33 -10.25 15.97
N THR A 392 0.93 -9.93 14.83
CA THR A 392 2.12 -10.61 14.27
C THR A 392 3.26 -9.59 14.11
N GLY A 393 4.42 -9.89 14.69
CA GLY A 393 5.54 -8.95 14.69
C GLY A 393 6.67 -9.38 15.64
N ILE A 394 7.28 -8.45 16.37
CA ILE A 394 8.49 -8.70 17.17
C ILE A 394 8.24 -8.28 18.62
N GLN A 395 8.06 -9.26 19.50
CA GLN A 395 7.60 -9.02 20.88
C GLN A 395 8.56 -8.14 21.69
N GLU A 396 9.88 -8.29 21.51
CA GLU A 396 10.89 -7.58 22.31
C GLU A 396 10.89 -6.06 22.07
N ILE A 397 10.31 -5.62 20.96
CA ILE A 397 10.24 -4.21 20.53
C ILE A 397 8.82 -3.75 20.23
N ALA A 398 7.82 -4.46 20.78
CA ALA A 398 6.39 -4.18 20.65
C ALA A 398 5.78 -3.60 21.94
N PHE A 399 4.75 -2.75 21.81
CA PHE A 399 3.92 -2.29 22.92
C PHE A 399 2.96 -3.39 23.38
N GLU A 400 2.28 -4.00 22.43
CA GLU A 400 1.27 -5.01 22.66
C GLU A 400 1.85 -6.43 22.59
N GLN A 401 1.06 -7.37 23.08
CA GLN A 401 1.40 -8.78 23.00
C GLN A 401 1.30 -9.26 21.55
N VAL A 402 2.40 -9.82 21.03
CA VAL A 402 2.42 -10.58 19.78
C VAL A 402 1.79 -11.95 20.04
N LEU A 403 0.79 -12.31 19.25
CA LEU A 403 0.04 -13.57 19.41
C LEU A 403 0.74 -14.75 18.76
N THR A 404 1.46 -14.53 17.65
CA THR A 404 2.18 -15.61 16.97
C THR A 404 3.37 -15.12 16.16
N ASN A 405 4.40 -15.98 16.10
CA ASN A 405 5.50 -15.93 15.14
C ASN A 405 5.55 -17.18 14.24
N SER A 406 4.43 -17.88 14.12
CA SER A 406 4.29 -19.05 13.22
C SER A 406 3.70 -18.70 11.86
N LEU A 407 3.31 -17.45 11.62
CA LEU A 407 2.60 -16.99 10.42
C LEU A 407 3.43 -15.92 9.71
N ILE A 408 3.78 -16.15 8.45
CA ILE A 408 4.57 -15.24 7.62
C ILE A 408 3.80 -14.88 6.36
N THR A 409 4.15 -13.75 5.76
CA THR A 409 3.46 -13.24 4.58
C THR A 409 4.40 -12.48 3.66
N PRO A 410 4.29 -12.64 2.32
CA PRO A 410 5.15 -11.95 1.36
C PRO A 410 5.23 -10.44 1.60
N TYR A 411 4.11 -9.79 1.93
CA TYR A 411 4.09 -8.34 2.17
C TYR A 411 4.81 -7.92 3.45
N GLY A 412 5.14 -8.85 4.35
CA GLY A 412 6.04 -8.57 5.47
C GLY A 412 7.40 -8.00 5.02
N SER A 413 7.77 -8.19 3.74
CA SER A 413 8.96 -7.62 3.10
C SER A 413 8.77 -6.20 2.54
N PHE A 414 7.55 -5.65 2.47
CA PHE A 414 7.33 -4.37 1.78
C PHE A 414 8.25 -3.23 2.26
N PRO A 415 8.53 -3.05 3.57
CA PRO A 415 9.33 -1.90 3.98
C PRO A 415 10.79 -2.04 3.55
N LEU A 416 11.28 -3.27 3.30
CA LEU A 416 12.64 -3.52 2.84
C LEU A 416 12.91 -2.95 1.43
N PHE A 417 11.88 -2.81 0.59
CA PHE A 417 12.01 -2.17 -0.72
C PHE A 417 12.22 -0.66 -0.64
N LEU A 418 11.85 -0.03 0.49
CA LEU A 418 12.04 1.39 0.75
C LEU A 418 13.41 1.70 1.38
N THR A 419 14.24 0.68 1.55
CA THR A 419 15.64 0.86 1.94
C THR A 419 16.51 1.20 0.72
N ASN A 420 17.82 1.35 0.94
CA ASN A 420 18.77 1.55 -0.16
C ASN A 420 19.16 0.25 -0.88
N GLU A 421 18.61 -0.90 -0.46
CA GLU A 421 19.00 -2.22 -0.94
C GLU A 421 17.78 -3.01 -1.46
N PRO A 422 17.23 -2.70 -2.66
CA PRO A 422 16.03 -3.38 -3.17
C PRO A 422 16.14 -4.90 -3.27
N SER A 423 17.36 -5.42 -3.51
CA SER A 423 17.63 -6.88 -3.53
C SER A 423 17.39 -7.55 -2.16
N LEU A 424 17.49 -6.81 -1.06
CA LEU A 424 17.13 -7.28 0.27
C LEU A 424 15.63 -7.61 0.34
N GLY A 425 14.77 -6.67 -0.05
CA GLY A 425 13.32 -6.89 -0.10
C GLY A 425 12.96 -8.05 -1.02
N LEU A 426 13.53 -8.06 -2.24
CA LEU A 426 13.30 -9.14 -3.20
C LEU A 426 13.71 -10.50 -2.65
N SER A 427 14.82 -10.60 -1.91
CA SER A 427 15.28 -11.89 -1.38
C SER A 427 14.29 -12.49 -0.38
N TRP A 428 13.77 -11.70 0.55
CA TRP A 428 12.78 -12.15 1.52
C TRP A 428 11.43 -12.46 0.86
N TYR A 429 10.99 -11.61 -0.08
CA TYR A 429 9.80 -11.85 -0.88
C TYR A 429 9.91 -13.17 -1.65
N TYR A 430 11.01 -13.36 -2.39
CA TYR A 430 11.33 -14.58 -3.14
C TYR A 430 11.31 -15.85 -2.26
N THR A 431 11.95 -15.81 -1.09
CA THR A 431 11.96 -16.95 -0.17
C THR A 431 10.55 -17.36 0.24
N MET A 432 9.67 -16.39 0.50
CA MET A 432 8.28 -16.66 0.84
C MET A 432 7.46 -17.15 -0.37
N LEU A 433 7.67 -16.57 -1.55
CA LEU A 433 6.98 -16.99 -2.79
C LEU A 433 7.32 -18.41 -3.21
N LYS A 434 8.52 -18.89 -2.90
CA LYS A 434 8.93 -20.28 -3.21
C LYS A 434 8.16 -21.34 -2.43
N GLY A 435 7.53 -21.01 -1.29
CA GLY A 435 6.75 -21.97 -0.51
C GLY A 435 5.61 -22.59 -1.34
N ASN A 436 5.21 -23.82 -1.02
CA ASN A 436 4.12 -24.49 -1.74
C ASN A 436 2.83 -23.64 -1.66
N ALA A 437 2.11 -23.53 -2.78
CA ALA A 437 0.90 -22.72 -2.93
C ALA A 437 1.05 -21.23 -2.58
N MET A 438 2.28 -20.69 -2.50
CA MET A 438 2.52 -19.26 -2.30
C MET A 438 2.51 -18.43 -3.59
N GLN A 439 2.23 -19.09 -4.73
CA GLN A 439 1.90 -18.46 -6.00
C GLN A 439 0.60 -19.06 -6.54
N ASN A 440 -0.25 -18.21 -7.10
CA ASN A 440 -1.54 -18.54 -7.71
C ASN A 440 -1.72 -17.73 -9.01
N PRO A 441 -2.78 -17.97 -9.82
CA PRO A 441 -3.00 -17.23 -11.07
C PRO A 441 -3.12 -15.71 -10.94
N TYR A 442 -3.26 -15.21 -9.71
CA TYR A 442 -3.39 -13.81 -9.35
C TYR A 442 -2.15 -13.28 -8.59
N GLY A 443 -1.00 -13.97 -8.65
CA GLY A 443 0.26 -13.57 -8.03
C GLY A 443 0.56 -14.31 -6.72
N SER A 444 1.10 -13.60 -5.74
CA SER A 444 1.37 -14.14 -4.40
C SER A 444 0.10 -14.51 -3.64
N THR A 445 0.20 -15.53 -2.80
CA THR A 445 -0.85 -15.92 -1.84
C THR A 445 -0.67 -15.16 -0.52
N GLU A 446 -1.78 -14.90 0.17
CA GLU A 446 -1.85 -14.06 1.38
C GLU A 446 -0.80 -14.38 2.45
N SER A 447 -0.73 -15.63 2.93
CA SER A 447 0.17 -16.02 4.02
C SER A 447 0.35 -17.53 4.09
N THR A 448 1.38 -17.97 4.81
CA THR A 448 1.64 -19.38 5.13
C THR A 448 2.22 -19.51 6.52
N ASN A 449 2.07 -20.69 7.13
CA ASN A 449 2.74 -20.99 8.37
C ASN A 449 4.23 -21.29 8.12
N ILE A 450 5.06 -21.12 9.15
CA ILE A 450 6.52 -21.34 9.02
C ILE A 450 6.90 -22.81 8.76
N GLU A 451 5.98 -23.74 9.02
CA GLU A 451 6.15 -25.18 8.76
C GLU A 451 5.87 -25.56 7.30
N GLY A 452 5.24 -24.65 6.53
CA GLY A 452 4.95 -24.83 5.11
C GLY A 452 3.89 -25.89 4.81
N ASP A 453 3.01 -26.22 5.76
CA ASP A 453 1.93 -27.18 5.56
C ASP A 453 0.53 -26.58 5.46
N GLU A 454 0.37 -25.27 5.70
CA GLU A 454 -0.89 -24.55 5.52
C GLU A 454 -0.68 -23.16 4.89
N ILE A 455 -1.73 -22.69 4.21
CA ILE A 455 -1.81 -21.33 3.65
C ILE A 455 -3.10 -20.64 4.07
N SER A 456 -3.13 -19.31 3.95
CA SER A 456 -4.38 -18.57 3.83
C SER A 456 -4.81 -18.57 2.36
N PRO A 457 -5.90 -19.27 1.98
CA PRO A 457 -6.38 -19.34 0.60
C PRO A 457 -7.18 -18.08 0.25
N VAL A 458 -6.58 -16.91 0.41
CA VAL A 458 -7.17 -15.59 0.12
C VAL A 458 -6.14 -14.75 -0.63
N ILE A 459 -6.61 -13.74 -1.35
CA ILE A 459 -5.79 -12.69 -1.93
C ILE A 459 -6.37 -11.32 -1.55
N THR A 460 -5.58 -10.44 -0.95
CA THR A 460 -6.01 -9.09 -0.53
C THR A 460 -5.09 -8.01 -1.08
N TRP A 461 -5.58 -6.76 -1.13
CA TRP A 461 -4.74 -5.62 -1.49
C TRP A 461 -3.56 -5.45 -0.53
N ASP A 462 -3.80 -5.57 0.77
CA ASP A 462 -2.82 -5.37 1.84
C ASP A 462 -1.66 -6.35 1.69
N SER A 463 -1.94 -7.64 1.46
CA SER A 463 -0.92 -8.67 1.39
C SER A 463 -0.17 -8.75 0.05
N LYS A 464 -0.60 -8.00 -0.95
CA LYS A 464 -0.10 -8.12 -2.33
C LYS A 464 0.43 -6.80 -2.83
N ILE A 465 -0.48 -5.84 -2.97
CA ILE A 465 -0.24 -4.63 -3.73
C ILE A 465 0.51 -3.57 -2.91
N THR A 466 0.48 -3.66 -1.58
CA THR A 466 1.42 -2.94 -0.71
C THR A 466 2.87 -3.23 -1.13
N THR A 467 3.19 -4.50 -1.38
CA THR A 467 4.53 -4.91 -1.83
C THR A 467 4.84 -4.39 -3.22
N VAL A 468 3.90 -4.52 -4.16
CA VAL A 468 4.06 -4.02 -5.54
C VAL A 468 4.32 -2.53 -5.55
N LEU A 469 3.51 -1.74 -4.83
CA LEU A 469 3.71 -0.30 -4.73
C LEU A 469 5.07 0.03 -4.10
N SER A 470 5.48 -0.72 -3.08
CA SER A 470 6.79 -0.55 -2.43
C SER A 470 7.97 -0.85 -3.36
N MET A 471 7.89 -1.94 -4.14
CA MET A 471 8.88 -2.30 -5.17
C MET A 471 9.07 -1.18 -6.19
N LEU A 472 8.00 -0.45 -6.48
CA LEU A 472 7.99 0.69 -7.40
C LEU A 472 8.39 2.02 -6.74
N GLY A 473 8.79 1.99 -5.46
CA GLY A 473 9.27 3.15 -4.71
C GLY A 473 8.19 3.95 -3.96
N GLY A 474 6.96 3.45 -3.90
CA GLY A 474 5.84 4.18 -3.31
C GLY A 474 5.49 5.48 -4.04
N VAL A 475 4.64 6.30 -3.44
CA VAL A 475 4.34 7.67 -3.92
C VAL A 475 5.05 8.76 -3.12
N SER A 476 5.88 8.38 -2.16
CA SER A 476 6.64 9.29 -1.29
C SER A 476 7.47 10.31 -2.09
N GLU A 477 8.20 9.89 -3.13
CA GLU A 477 8.99 10.82 -3.97
C GLU A 477 8.10 11.79 -4.78
N ILE A 478 6.97 11.31 -5.30
CA ILE A 478 6.01 12.17 -6.02
C ILE A 478 5.47 13.23 -5.05
N ASN A 479 5.08 12.80 -3.85
CA ASN A 479 4.57 13.69 -2.82
C ASN A 479 5.64 14.66 -2.30
N TYR A 480 6.89 14.22 -2.17
CA TYR A 480 8.02 15.11 -1.87
C TYR A 480 8.10 16.26 -2.86
N ASN A 481 8.12 15.95 -4.16
CA ASN A 481 8.25 16.95 -5.22
C ASN A 481 7.12 17.97 -5.15
N TYR A 482 5.87 17.53 -4.98
CA TYR A 482 4.73 18.45 -4.89
C TYR A 482 4.64 19.18 -3.55
N LEU A 483 5.08 18.59 -2.44
CA LEU A 483 5.21 19.30 -1.16
C LEU A 483 6.27 20.40 -1.25
N GLN A 484 7.36 20.19 -2.00
CA GLN A 484 8.34 21.25 -2.26
C GLN A 484 7.74 22.36 -3.14
N LEU A 485 7.10 22.00 -4.25
CA LEU A 485 6.47 22.96 -5.17
C LEU A 485 5.41 23.81 -4.46
N ASN A 486 4.66 23.21 -3.53
CA ASN A 486 3.61 23.88 -2.76
C ASN A 486 4.11 24.49 -1.44
N SER A 487 5.43 24.55 -1.21
CA SER A 487 6.05 25.14 0.00
C SER A 487 5.65 24.49 1.34
N ASN A 488 5.14 23.25 1.31
CA ASN A 488 4.71 22.52 2.50
C ASN A 488 5.81 21.61 3.08
N PHE A 489 6.85 21.29 2.28
CA PHE A 489 7.90 20.36 2.74
C PHE A 489 8.72 20.89 3.93
N SER A 490 8.98 22.21 4.02
CA SER A 490 9.76 22.77 5.15
C SER A 490 9.10 22.44 6.48
N ARG A 491 7.79 22.65 6.57
CA ARG A 491 7.03 22.36 7.79
C ARG A 491 7.03 20.87 8.13
N PHE A 492 6.80 20.01 7.13
CA PHE A 492 6.91 18.56 7.30
C PHE A 492 8.29 18.18 7.86
N TYR A 493 9.36 18.67 7.24
CA TYR A 493 10.73 18.41 7.66
C TYR A 493 10.97 18.86 9.10
N ASP A 494 10.61 20.10 9.43
CA ASP A 494 10.89 20.69 10.74
C ASP A 494 10.20 19.90 11.88
N ILE A 495 8.94 19.53 11.68
CA ILE A 495 8.18 18.75 12.66
C ILE A 495 8.73 17.34 12.81
N ILE A 496 8.89 16.60 11.72
CA ILE A 496 9.39 15.22 11.80
C ILE A 496 10.82 15.20 12.35
N ASN A 497 11.69 16.11 11.91
CA ASN A 497 13.05 16.21 12.42
C ASN A 497 13.06 16.52 13.92
N ARG A 498 12.23 17.45 14.39
CA ARG A 498 12.12 17.82 15.80
C ARG A 498 11.65 16.63 16.65
N GLU A 499 10.50 16.05 16.32
CA GLU A 499 9.90 14.99 17.14
C GLU A 499 10.79 13.75 17.19
N TRP A 500 11.40 13.37 16.07
CA TRP A 500 12.27 12.20 16.01
C TRP A 500 13.64 12.44 16.64
N SER A 501 14.22 13.64 16.50
CA SER A 501 15.49 13.95 17.19
C SER A 501 15.31 13.99 18.71
N LEU A 502 14.14 14.38 19.20
CA LEU A 502 13.82 14.34 20.63
C LEU A 502 13.68 12.91 21.15
N ALA A 503 13.02 12.02 20.39
CA ALA A 503 12.82 10.63 20.79
C ALA A 503 14.07 9.74 20.60
N PHE A 504 14.95 10.09 19.66
CA PHE A 504 16.12 9.30 19.26
C PHE A 504 17.43 10.11 19.28
N PRO A 505 17.87 10.58 20.46
CA PRO A 505 19.09 11.38 20.57
C PRO A 505 20.39 10.60 20.26
N GLN A 506 20.33 9.28 20.32
CA GLN A 506 21.43 8.37 19.99
C GLN A 506 20.87 7.11 19.33
N LEU A 507 21.59 6.60 18.33
CA LEU A 507 21.27 5.35 17.65
C LEU A 507 22.43 4.36 17.78
N ASN A 508 22.10 3.14 18.16
CA ASN A 508 22.99 1.98 18.17
C ASN A 508 22.68 1.08 16.96
N GLY A 509 23.67 0.30 16.53
CA GLY A 509 23.46 -0.74 15.52
C GLY A 509 23.40 -0.27 14.07
N GLU A 510 23.65 1.00 13.77
CA GLU A 510 23.60 1.54 12.40
C GLU A 510 24.63 0.89 11.45
N SER A 511 25.75 0.42 11.99
CA SER A 511 26.78 -0.29 11.25
C SER A 511 26.53 -1.79 11.11
N LEU A 512 25.49 -2.33 11.76
CA LEU A 512 25.12 -3.73 11.59
C LEU A 512 24.54 -3.90 10.18
N PRO A 513 24.89 -4.99 9.48
CA PRO A 513 24.31 -5.25 8.17
C PRO A 513 22.85 -5.63 8.30
N PHE A 514 22.09 -5.48 7.22
CA PHE A 514 20.86 -6.23 7.04
C PHE A 514 21.16 -7.72 6.92
N MET A 515 20.19 -8.55 7.29
CA MET A 515 20.31 -10.01 7.14
C MET A 515 19.47 -10.49 5.96
N TYR A 516 20.07 -11.34 5.14
CA TYR A 516 19.38 -12.07 4.08
C TYR A 516 18.74 -13.35 4.63
N PRO A 517 17.71 -13.91 3.97
CA PRO A 517 17.12 -15.19 4.37
C PRO A 517 18.19 -16.29 4.51
N ASN A 518 18.13 -17.04 5.61
CA ASN A 518 19.03 -18.17 5.88
C ASN A 518 18.29 -19.51 6.03
N ASN A 519 16.98 -19.50 5.81
CA ASN A 519 16.11 -20.66 5.82
C ASN A 519 15.07 -20.54 4.71
N GLU A 520 14.52 -21.67 4.27
CA GLU A 520 13.44 -21.74 3.28
C GLU A 520 12.17 -22.31 3.94
N ILE A 521 11.00 -22.03 3.36
CA ILE A 521 9.75 -22.66 3.79
C ILE A 521 9.87 -24.17 3.53
N PRO A 522 9.66 -25.03 4.55
CA PRO A 522 9.77 -26.47 4.34
C PRO A 522 8.79 -26.97 3.28
N THR A 523 9.28 -27.80 2.36
CA THR A 523 8.43 -28.51 1.40
C THR A 523 8.07 -29.88 1.96
N ASN A 524 6.77 -30.22 1.94
CA ASN A 524 6.26 -31.46 2.48
C ASN A 524 5.06 -31.96 1.66
N ASP A 525 4.62 -33.20 1.90
CA ASP A 525 3.51 -33.82 1.15
C ASP A 525 2.11 -33.33 1.55
N LYS A 526 1.98 -32.53 2.62
CA LYS A 526 0.69 -32.06 3.15
C LYS A 526 0.13 -30.90 2.35
N LEU A 527 1.00 -30.01 1.87
CA LEU A 527 0.63 -28.87 1.03
C LEU A 527 1.28 -29.00 -0.34
N LYS A 528 0.49 -28.86 -1.41
CA LYS A 528 0.97 -28.87 -2.79
C LYS A 528 0.66 -27.53 -3.45
N ASP A 529 1.41 -27.20 -4.49
CA ASP A 529 1.07 -26.07 -5.36
C ASP A 529 -0.33 -26.21 -5.94
N PHE A 530 -0.98 -25.06 -6.13
CA PHE A 530 -2.29 -24.97 -6.76
C PHE A 530 -2.25 -25.59 -8.16
N THR A 531 -3.27 -26.37 -8.53
CA THR A 531 -3.26 -27.06 -9.83
C THR A 531 -3.32 -26.13 -11.04
N SER A 532 -3.77 -24.88 -10.86
CA SER A 532 -3.75 -23.83 -11.90
C SER A 532 -2.43 -23.04 -11.96
N CYS A 533 -1.49 -23.29 -11.04
CA CYS A 533 -0.23 -22.56 -10.93
C CYS A 533 0.94 -23.49 -10.61
N GLN A 534 1.51 -24.12 -11.63
CA GLN A 534 2.62 -25.09 -11.52
C GLN A 534 3.80 -24.76 -12.42
#